data_AF-A0A2E1KI56-F1
#
_entry.id   AF-A0A2E1KI56-F1
#
_cell.length_a   1.000
_cell.length_b   1.000
_cell.length_c   1.000
_cell.angle_alpha   90.00
_cell.angle_beta   90.00
_cell.angle_gamma   90.00
#
_symmetry.space_group_name_H-M   'P 1'
#
loop_
_entity.id
_entity.type
_entity.pdbx_description
1 polymer ?
#
loop_
_entity_poly.entity_id
_entity_poly.type
_entity_poly.pdbx_seq_one_letter_code
_entity_poly.pdbx_strand_id
1 'polypeptide(L)'
;MADSESHDEPALDHSIEELARDAFAQSDSTPDVSLHELSQAYSQLLGGPKTAPEEPVTRDGEGDVGEDSGDTSRVGDVSPHSILEALLFVGHPENAPLTSQQTADLMRGVDAGEIPGLIEELNAVYAQEGCPYLIVSVDSGYRLELREEFGRLRDKFYGRVREARLSQAAMEVLAIVAYNQPQTRESVDRVRGRSSTGLLRQLVRRSLLRMDRSSESPRIPHYCTTDRFLQVFGLSDLGDLPQSEDLDGT
;
A
#
# COMPACT_ATOMS: atom_id res chain seq x y z
N MET A 1 5.26 25.66 -65.79
CA MET A 1 4.56 24.47 -65.26
C MET A 1 5.55 23.69 -64.43
N ALA A 2 5.14 23.34 -63.21
CA ALA A 2 5.75 22.45 -62.22
C ALA A 2 6.99 22.98 -61.48
N ASP A 3 6.69 23.47 -60.26
CA ASP A 3 7.58 23.67 -59.12
C ASP A 3 8.24 22.37 -58.64
N SER A 4 9.47 22.51 -58.15
CA SER A 4 10.21 21.48 -57.41
C SER A 4 10.17 21.82 -55.91
N GLU A 5 9.39 21.09 -55.14
CA GLU A 5 9.42 21.15 -53.67
C GLU A 5 10.51 20.22 -53.11
N SER A 6 11.56 20.84 -52.56
CA SER A 6 12.47 20.25 -51.59
C SER A 6 11.81 20.27 -50.21
N HIS A 7 11.57 19.10 -49.63
CA HIS A 7 11.18 18.96 -48.21
C HIS A 7 12.42 19.23 -47.33
N ASP A 8 12.39 20.34 -46.62
CA ASP A 8 13.27 20.64 -45.48
C ASP A 8 12.38 20.66 -44.22
N GLU A 9 12.60 19.72 -43.31
CA GLU A 9 11.89 19.63 -42.04
C GLU A 9 12.35 20.74 -41.08
N PRO A 10 11.46 21.54 -40.47
CA PRO A 10 11.87 22.45 -39.41
C PRO A 10 11.88 21.75 -38.05
N ALA A 11 13.00 21.90 -37.36
CA ALA A 11 13.27 21.48 -35.99
C ALA A 11 12.25 22.06 -34.99
N LEU A 12 11.70 21.19 -34.14
CA LEU A 12 10.88 21.54 -32.98
C LEU A 12 11.44 20.85 -31.74
N ASP A 13 12.42 21.47 -31.07
CA ASP A 13 12.85 21.01 -29.74
C ASP A 13 13.44 22.11 -28.83
N HIS A 14 12.74 23.25 -28.70
CA HIS A 14 13.17 24.27 -27.73
C HIS A 14 12.06 24.86 -26.83
N SER A 15 10.80 24.45 -26.96
CA SER A 15 9.71 25.06 -26.17
C SER A 15 9.41 24.36 -24.84
N ILE A 16 9.86 23.12 -24.59
CA ILE A 16 9.50 22.39 -23.36
C ILE A 16 10.46 22.71 -22.21
N GLU A 17 11.76 22.90 -22.48
CA GLU A 17 12.74 23.26 -21.45
C GLU A 17 12.60 24.71 -20.94
N GLU A 18 12.09 25.62 -21.77
CA GLU A 18 11.85 27.01 -21.38
C GLU A 18 10.60 27.14 -20.50
N LEU A 19 9.53 26.39 -20.81
CA LEU A 19 8.33 26.28 -19.98
C LEU A 19 8.59 25.62 -18.61
N ALA A 20 9.57 24.71 -18.52
CA ALA A 20 9.97 24.12 -17.25
C ALA A 20 10.77 25.09 -16.37
N ARG A 21 11.62 25.95 -16.94
CA ARG A 21 12.38 26.95 -16.17
C ARG A 21 11.48 28.02 -15.54
N ASP A 22 10.44 28.45 -16.24
CA ASP A 22 9.50 29.45 -15.70
C ASP A 22 8.59 28.88 -14.61
N ALA A 23 8.24 27.59 -14.68
CA ALA A 23 7.42 26.93 -13.65
C ALA A 23 8.14 26.76 -12.30
N PHE A 24 9.48 26.65 -12.30
CA PHE A 24 10.29 26.55 -11.08
C PHE A 24 10.75 27.90 -10.52
N ALA A 25 10.60 28.99 -11.27
CA ALA A 25 10.97 30.34 -10.81
C ALA A 25 9.83 31.08 -10.08
N GLN A 26 8.59 30.55 -10.10
CA GLN A 26 7.41 31.18 -9.49
C GLN A 26 6.82 30.40 -8.30
N SER A 27 7.58 29.52 -7.64
CA SER A 27 7.14 28.88 -6.39
C SER A 27 7.73 29.56 -5.15
N ASP A 28 7.53 30.87 -5.04
CA ASP A 28 7.76 31.62 -3.80
C ASP A 28 6.40 32.08 -3.26
N SER A 29 5.61 31.11 -2.80
CA SER A 29 4.42 31.28 -1.94
C SER A 29 3.84 29.89 -1.68
N THR A 30 4.32 29.19 -0.66
CA THR A 30 3.48 28.17 -0.02
C THR A 30 2.26 28.90 0.54
N PRO A 31 1.02 28.63 0.10
CA PRO A 31 -0.12 29.15 0.83
C PRO A 31 -0.05 28.52 2.22
N ASP A 32 0.09 29.35 3.24
CA ASP A 32 -0.08 28.96 4.64
C ASP A 32 -1.55 28.62 4.85
N VAL A 33 -1.94 27.42 4.38
CA VAL A 33 -3.29 26.93 4.52
C VAL A 33 -3.43 26.56 5.99
N SER A 34 -4.14 27.42 6.71
CA SER A 34 -4.32 27.27 8.14
C SER A 34 -4.99 25.92 8.44
N LEU A 35 -4.60 25.29 9.54
CA LEU A 35 -5.15 24.01 10.01
C LEU A 35 -6.69 24.06 10.15
N HIS A 36 -7.24 25.26 10.32
CA HIS A 36 -8.66 25.58 10.33
C HIS A 36 -9.34 25.44 8.95
N GLU A 37 -8.69 25.86 7.86
CA GLU A 37 -9.21 25.73 6.49
C GLU A 37 -9.25 24.27 6.03
N LEU A 38 -8.25 23.47 6.40
CA LEU A 38 -8.25 22.02 6.16
C LEU A 38 -9.37 21.33 6.94
N SER A 39 -9.57 21.71 8.20
CA SER A 39 -10.66 21.20 9.03
C SER A 39 -12.05 21.56 8.46
N GLN A 40 -12.22 22.81 8.00
CA GLN A 40 -13.46 23.24 7.35
C GLN A 40 -13.69 22.51 6.02
N ALA A 41 -12.66 22.38 5.17
CA ALA A 41 -12.77 21.66 3.90
C ALA A 41 -13.13 20.18 4.13
N TYR A 42 -12.54 19.55 5.15
CA TYR A 42 -12.84 18.18 5.55
C TYR A 42 -14.28 18.04 6.07
N SER A 43 -14.74 18.99 6.90
CA SER A 43 -16.11 19.06 7.42
C SER A 43 -17.15 19.25 6.29
N GLN A 44 -16.84 20.08 5.30
CA GLN A 44 -17.68 20.31 4.12
C GLN A 44 -17.76 19.05 3.23
N LEU A 45 -16.66 18.31 3.07
CA LEU A 45 -16.63 17.05 2.32
C LEU A 45 -17.46 15.94 2.97
N LEU A 46 -17.66 16.01 4.30
CA LEU A 46 -18.44 15.05 5.08
C LEU A 46 -19.92 15.46 5.27
N GLY A 47 -20.36 16.62 4.75
CA GLY A 47 -21.77 17.00 4.65
C GLY A 47 -22.51 17.19 5.98
N GLY A 48 -22.15 18.21 6.76
CA GLY A 48 -22.71 18.50 8.10
C GLY A 48 -24.24 18.78 8.16
N PRO A 49 -24.83 19.11 9.34
CA PRO A 49 -24.17 19.53 10.60
C PRO A 49 -24.61 18.76 11.87
N LYS A 50 -23.80 18.85 12.94
CA LYS A 50 -24.33 18.92 14.31
C LYS A 50 -23.46 19.83 15.18
N THR A 51 -24.04 20.97 15.55
CA THR A 51 -23.57 21.94 16.54
C THR A 51 -23.78 21.42 17.97
N ALA A 52 -22.92 21.87 18.89
CA ALA A 52 -23.28 22.24 20.26
C ALA A 52 -22.23 23.25 20.82
N PRO A 53 -22.59 24.13 21.78
CA PRO A 53 -22.13 25.53 21.85
C PRO A 53 -21.35 25.93 23.13
N GLU A 54 -20.68 27.10 23.04
CA GLU A 54 -20.26 28.10 24.08
C GLU A 54 -19.31 27.63 25.22
N GLU A 55 -18.28 28.39 25.65
CA GLU A 55 -18.34 29.75 26.23
C GLU A 55 -17.11 30.64 25.92
N PRO A 56 -17.24 31.98 26.00
CA PRO A 56 -16.12 32.91 25.97
C PRO A 56 -15.63 33.20 27.39
N VAL A 57 -14.34 32.97 27.66
CA VAL A 57 -13.70 33.48 28.90
C VAL A 57 -12.99 34.78 28.57
N THR A 58 -13.59 35.91 28.95
CA THR A 58 -12.86 37.14 29.23
C THR A 58 -12.51 37.18 30.71
N ARG A 59 -11.23 37.30 31.05
CA ARG A 59 -10.81 38.09 32.21
C ARG A 59 -9.35 38.48 32.12
N ASP A 60 -9.14 39.78 32.10
CA ASP A 60 -7.89 40.47 32.36
C ASP A 60 -7.30 40.06 33.71
N GLY A 61 -5.98 39.92 33.76
CA GLY A 61 -5.20 39.68 34.97
C GLY A 61 -3.70 39.71 34.67
N GLU A 62 -3.08 40.87 34.91
CA GLU A 62 -1.63 41.09 34.84
C GLU A 62 -0.87 40.27 35.88
N GLY A 63 0.28 39.72 35.47
CA GLY A 63 1.47 39.54 36.32
C GLY A 63 1.68 38.17 36.97
N ASP A 64 2.55 37.35 36.37
CA ASP A 64 3.83 36.99 36.99
C ASP A 64 4.79 36.42 35.93
N VAL A 65 6.03 36.89 35.94
CA VAL A 65 7.10 36.44 35.03
C VAL A 65 7.76 35.25 35.70
N GLY A 66 7.48 34.05 35.21
CA GLY A 66 8.05 32.81 35.71
C GLY A 66 8.35 31.84 34.57
N GLU A 67 9.61 31.83 34.17
CA GLU A 67 10.32 30.73 33.52
C GLU A 67 9.94 30.40 32.07
N ASP A 68 10.66 31.08 31.18
CA ASP A 68 11.21 30.50 29.96
C ASP A 68 11.75 29.10 30.23
N SER A 69 11.01 28.11 29.78
CA SER A 69 11.54 26.80 29.43
C SER A 69 10.76 26.34 28.21
N GLY A 70 11.23 26.79 27.04
CA GLY A 70 10.98 26.06 25.81
C GLY A 70 11.39 24.60 26.01
N ASP A 71 10.41 23.71 26.15
CA ASP A 71 10.63 22.28 26.07
C ASP A 71 10.83 21.89 24.60
N THR A 72 11.99 22.26 24.08
CA THR A 72 12.55 21.80 22.80
C THR A 72 13.35 20.50 23.01
N SER A 73 12.78 19.54 23.76
CA SER A 73 13.46 18.28 24.06
C SER A 73 12.50 17.09 24.19
N ARG A 74 11.75 16.76 23.13
CA ARG A 74 11.14 15.42 22.98
C ARG A 74 11.95 14.51 22.06
N VAL A 75 13.25 14.40 22.31
CA VAL A 75 13.99 13.20 21.87
C VAL A 75 13.56 12.11 22.85
N GLY A 76 12.50 11.38 22.48
CA GLY A 76 11.79 10.47 23.38
C GLY A 76 12.70 9.45 24.03
N ASP A 77 12.53 9.27 25.34
CA ASP A 77 13.17 8.19 26.09
C ASP A 77 12.85 6.84 25.41
N VAL A 78 13.90 6.09 25.08
CA VAL A 78 13.76 4.77 24.47
C VAL A 78 13.14 3.82 25.50
N SER A 79 11.83 3.62 25.40
CA SER A 79 11.06 2.71 26.25
C SER A 79 10.72 1.40 25.51
N PRO A 80 10.39 0.30 26.23
CA PRO A 80 9.87 -0.92 25.61
C PRO A 80 8.66 -0.65 24.70
N HIS A 81 7.76 0.26 25.10
CA HIS A 81 6.60 0.68 24.30
C HIS A 81 7.02 1.32 22.99
N SER A 82 7.97 2.26 23.01
CA SER A 82 8.46 2.95 21.81
C SER A 82 9.21 2.00 20.85
N ILE A 83 9.95 1.02 21.39
CA ILE A 83 10.61 -0.01 20.56
C ILE A 83 9.57 -0.91 19.91
N LEU A 84 8.60 -1.41 20.69
CA LEU A 84 7.53 -2.27 20.21
C LEU A 84 6.69 -1.59 19.11
N GLU A 85 6.30 -0.33 19.36
CA GLU A 85 5.61 0.51 18.38
C GLU A 85 6.44 0.68 17.11
N ALA A 86 7.73 0.99 17.23
CA ALA A 86 8.62 1.14 16.08
C ALA A 86 8.74 -0.17 15.26
N LEU A 87 8.85 -1.31 15.93
CA LEU A 87 8.89 -2.63 15.28
C LEU A 87 7.60 -2.91 14.50
N LEU A 88 6.43 -2.67 15.12
CA LEU A 88 5.13 -2.87 14.49
C LEU A 88 4.84 -1.86 13.38
N PHE A 89 5.38 -0.64 13.48
CA PHE A 89 5.29 0.40 12.46
C PHE A 89 6.11 0.08 11.22
N VAL A 90 7.37 -0.37 11.41
CA VAL A 90 8.22 -0.83 10.30
C VAL A 90 7.63 -2.10 9.67
N GLY A 91 7.08 -2.99 10.51
CA GLY A 91 6.46 -4.24 10.08
C GLY A 91 7.46 -5.24 9.50
N HIS A 92 6.95 -6.38 9.04
CA HIS A 92 7.76 -7.38 8.34
C HIS A 92 7.94 -6.99 6.86
N PRO A 93 9.10 -7.27 6.21
CA PRO A 93 9.31 -6.99 4.79
C PRO A 93 8.26 -7.60 3.85
N GLU A 94 7.71 -8.75 4.25
CA GLU A 94 6.65 -9.47 3.52
C GLU A 94 5.23 -9.12 4.01
N ASN A 95 5.10 -8.09 4.87
CA ASN A 95 3.84 -7.67 5.49
C ASN A 95 3.16 -8.78 6.34
N ALA A 96 3.97 -9.74 6.83
CA ALA A 96 3.54 -10.77 7.76
C ALA A 96 3.36 -10.20 9.18
N PRO A 97 2.42 -10.73 9.99
CA PRO A 97 2.30 -10.36 11.40
C PRO A 97 3.57 -10.68 12.19
N LEU A 98 3.98 -9.79 13.10
CA LEU A 98 5.14 -10.01 13.97
C LEU A 98 4.72 -10.83 15.18
N THR A 99 5.35 -11.98 15.39
CA THR A 99 5.06 -12.84 16.55
C THR A 99 5.63 -12.26 17.84
N SER A 100 5.10 -12.66 19.00
CA SER A 100 5.65 -12.26 20.30
C SER A 100 7.12 -12.65 20.44
N GLN A 101 7.50 -13.82 19.92
CA GLN A 101 8.88 -14.31 19.99
C GLN A 101 9.83 -13.42 19.19
N GLN A 102 9.49 -13.12 17.93
CA GLN A 102 10.32 -12.27 17.08
C GLN A 102 10.48 -10.86 17.65
N THR A 103 9.42 -10.33 18.24
CA THR A 103 9.42 -9.01 18.85
C THR A 103 10.27 -8.98 20.12
N ALA A 104 10.11 -9.99 20.99
CA ALA A 104 10.90 -10.15 22.20
C ALA A 104 12.40 -10.35 21.90
N ASP A 105 12.75 -11.13 20.88
CA ASP A 105 14.16 -11.36 20.49
C ASP A 105 14.89 -10.07 20.08
N LEU A 106 14.14 -9.06 19.59
CA LEU A 106 14.66 -7.75 19.20
C LEU A 106 14.69 -6.74 20.36
N MET A 107 14.01 -7.04 21.46
CA MET A 107 13.89 -6.20 22.65
C MET A 107 14.79 -6.73 23.77
N ARG A 108 15.65 -5.87 24.34
CA ARG A 108 16.50 -6.28 25.47
C ARG A 108 15.67 -6.32 26.76
N GLY A 109 15.61 -7.51 27.38
CA GLY A 109 15.01 -7.69 28.71
C GLY A 109 13.48 -7.76 28.72
N VAL A 110 12.87 -8.14 27.60
CA VAL A 110 11.43 -8.39 27.48
C VAL A 110 11.22 -9.82 27.05
N ASP A 111 10.39 -10.56 27.78
CA ASP A 111 9.99 -11.93 27.44
C ASP A 111 8.79 -11.93 26.50
N ALA A 112 8.66 -12.97 25.68
CA ALA A 112 7.53 -13.13 24.75
C ALA A 112 6.15 -13.11 25.45
N GLY A 113 6.10 -13.49 26.73
CA GLY A 113 4.88 -13.44 27.54
C GLY A 113 4.47 -12.04 27.99
N GLU A 114 5.36 -11.05 27.92
CA GLU A 114 5.10 -9.66 28.31
C GLU A 114 4.57 -8.81 27.13
N ILE A 115 4.83 -9.25 25.90
CA ILE A 115 4.38 -8.57 24.67
C ILE A 115 2.87 -8.30 24.65
N PRO A 116 1.98 -9.25 24.99
CA PRO A 116 0.54 -8.98 25.00
C PRO A 116 0.16 -7.84 25.95
N GLY A 117 0.79 -7.76 27.13
CA GLY A 117 0.54 -6.69 28.10
C GLY A 117 0.99 -5.31 27.58
N LEU A 118 2.19 -5.25 26.98
CA LEU A 118 2.68 -4.03 26.35
C LEU A 118 1.77 -3.55 25.20
N ILE A 119 1.19 -4.48 24.44
CA ILE A 119 0.24 -4.17 23.37
C ILE A 119 -1.08 -3.63 23.92
N GLU A 120 -1.60 -4.21 25.00
CA GLU A 120 -2.81 -3.71 25.67
C GLU A 120 -2.61 -2.29 26.19
N GLU A 121 -1.47 -2.02 26.81
CA GLU A 121 -1.10 -0.69 27.28
C GLU A 121 -0.97 0.32 26.12
N LEU A 122 -0.27 -0.04 25.04
CA LEU A 122 -0.16 0.81 23.84
C LEU A 122 -1.54 1.10 23.23
N ASN A 123 -2.40 0.09 23.11
CA ASN A 123 -3.75 0.27 22.59
C ASN A 123 -4.61 1.19 23.48
N ALA A 124 -4.42 1.15 24.80
CA ALA A 124 -5.08 2.07 25.72
C ALA A 124 -4.60 3.52 25.52
N VAL A 125 -3.30 3.74 25.34
CA VAL A 125 -2.72 5.05 25.00
C VAL A 125 -3.30 5.54 23.66
N TYR A 126 -3.27 4.71 22.61
CA TYR A 126 -3.83 5.06 21.30
C TYR A 126 -5.31 5.41 21.37
N ALA A 127 -6.08 4.73 22.22
CA ALA A 127 -7.49 5.03 22.41
C ALA A 127 -7.70 6.36 23.14
N GLN A 128 -6.87 6.66 24.15
CA GLN A 128 -6.93 7.90 24.92
C GLN A 128 -6.54 9.12 24.07
N GLU A 129 -5.53 8.99 23.22
CA GLU A 129 -5.05 10.05 22.35
C GLU A 129 -5.87 10.20 21.05
N GLY A 130 -6.84 9.30 20.82
CA GLY A 130 -7.67 9.32 19.61
C GLY A 130 -6.87 8.98 18.34
N CYS A 131 -5.80 8.19 18.46
CA CYS A 131 -4.99 7.76 17.32
C CYS A 131 -5.85 6.95 16.33
N PRO A 132 -5.69 7.16 15.01
CA PRO A 132 -6.52 6.50 14.01
C PRO A 132 -6.17 5.01 13.79
N TYR A 133 -5.16 4.49 14.49
CA TYR A 133 -4.67 3.12 14.38
C TYR A 133 -4.74 2.39 15.72
N LEU A 134 -4.62 1.07 15.66
CA LEU A 134 -4.52 0.16 16.79
C LEU A 134 -3.62 -1.02 16.44
N ILE A 135 -3.16 -1.76 17.44
CA ILE A 135 -2.48 -3.02 17.26
C ILE A 135 -3.52 -4.14 17.36
N VAL A 136 -3.57 -5.00 16.34
CA VAL A 136 -4.45 -6.18 16.31
C VAL A 136 -3.65 -7.47 16.34
N SER A 137 -4.24 -8.49 16.94
CA SER A 137 -3.73 -9.87 16.83
C SER A 137 -4.29 -10.52 15.57
N VAL A 138 -3.40 -11.06 14.73
CA VAL A 138 -3.73 -11.75 13.49
C VAL A 138 -2.95 -13.06 13.47
N ASP A 139 -3.67 -14.17 13.39
CA ASP A 139 -3.14 -15.52 13.50
C ASP A 139 -2.31 -15.70 14.79
N SER A 140 -0.99 -15.86 14.66
CA SER A 140 -0.04 -16.02 15.77
C SER A 140 0.82 -14.78 16.03
N GLY A 141 0.47 -13.63 15.46
CA GLY A 141 1.26 -12.40 15.58
C GLY A 141 0.43 -11.15 15.70
N TYR A 142 1.10 -10.01 15.58
CA TYR A 142 0.55 -8.68 15.77
C TYR A 142 0.94 -7.75 14.63
N ARG A 143 0.07 -6.79 14.34
CA ARG A 143 0.35 -5.72 13.38
C ARG A 143 -0.42 -4.45 13.71
N LEU A 144 0.09 -3.32 13.24
CA LEU A 144 -0.61 -2.06 13.29
C LEU A 144 -1.68 -2.01 12.18
N GLU A 145 -2.92 -1.67 12.54
CA GLU A 145 -4.03 -1.50 11.62
C GLU A 145 -4.75 -0.19 11.84
N LEU A 146 -5.40 0.30 10.78
CA LEU A 146 -6.27 1.46 10.84
C LEU A 146 -7.59 1.07 11.53
N ARG A 147 -8.06 1.89 12.47
CA ARG A 147 -9.38 1.73 13.11
C ARG A 147 -10.49 1.73 12.06
N GLU A 148 -11.53 0.94 12.31
CA GLU A 148 -12.65 0.76 11.39
C GLU A 148 -13.34 2.08 11.01
N GLU A 149 -13.41 3.03 11.96
CA GLU A 149 -13.95 4.38 11.76
C GLU A 149 -13.27 5.14 10.62
N PHE A 150 -11.97 4.91 10.43
CA PHE A 150 -11.16 5.49 9.36
C PHE A 150 -11.07 4.58 8.12
N GLY A 151 -11.73 3.42 8.13
CA GLY A 151 -11.74 2.47 7.01
C GLY A 151 -12.22 3.08 5.69
N ARG A 152 -13.12 4.07 5.74
CA ARG A 152 -13.54 4.83 4.55
C ARG A 152 -12.40 5.61 3.88
N LEU A 153 -11.40 6.03 4.66
CA LEU A 153 -10.22 6.72 4.14
C LEU A 153 -9.32 5.74 3.38
N ARG A 154 -9.12 4.53 3.91
CA ARG A 154 -8.45 3.43 3.19
C ARG A 154 -9.15 3.18 1.85
N ASP A 155 -10.46 3.07 1.84
CA ASP A 155 -11.24 2.78 0.63
C ASP A 155 -11.26 3.92 -0.40
N LYS A 156 -10.99 5.17 0.02
CA LYS A 156 -10.79 6.30 -0.91
C LYS A 156 -9.34 6.36 -1.40
N PHE A 157 -8.38 6.13 -0.52
CA PHE A 157 -6.95 6.26 -0.80
C PHE A 157 -6.44 5.17 -1.73
N TYR A 158 -6.83 3.92 -1.49
CA TYR A 158 -6.47 2.79 -2.36
C TYR A 158 -7.41 2.65 -3.58
N GLY A 159 -8.39 3.56 -3.72
CA GLY A 159 -9.68 3.21 -4.31
C GLY A 159 -10.32 2.09 -3.49
N ARG A 160 -11.54 1.65 -3.81
CA ARG A 160 -11.99 0.36 -3.27
C ARG A 160 -10.86 -0.60 -3.58
N VAL A 161 -10.22 -1.20 -2.57
CA VAL A 161 -9.45 -2.43 -2.73
C VAL A 161 -10.48 -3.48 -3.11
N ARG A 162 -10.98 -3.38 -4.34
CA ARG A 162 -11.07 -4.53 -5.19
C ARG A 162 -9.63 -5.00 -5.24
N GLU A 163 -9.27 -5.90 -4.33
CA GLU A 163 -8.73 -7.16 -4.80
C GLU A 163 -9.57 -7.50 -6.02
N ALA A 164 -9.14 -7.03 -7.18
CA ALA A 164 -9.99 -7.01 -8.35
C ALA A 164 -10.06 -8.46 -8.75
N ARG A 165 -11.11 -9.12 -8.22
CA ARG A 165 -11.47 -10.51 -8.46
C ARG A 165 -11.08 -10.78 -9.89
N LEU A 166 -10.17 -11.73 -10.07
CA LEU A 166 -9.77 -12.13 -11.40
C LEU A 166 -11.06 -12.45 -12.15
N SER A 167 -11.25 -11.80 -13.30
CA SER A 167 -12.37 -12.15 -14.15
C SER A 167 -12.26 -13.64 -14.49
N GLN A 168 -13.37 -14.28 -14.82
CA GLN A 168 -13.36 -15.68 -15.23
C GLN A 168 -12.34 -15.92 -16.36
N ALA A 169 -12.24 -14.99 -17.31
CA ALA A 169 -11.24 -15.02 -18.37
C ALA A 169 -9.78 -14.93 -17.86
N ALA A 170 -9.51 -14.15 -16.81
CA ALA A 170 -8.19 -14.09 -16.20
C ALA A 170 -7.86 -15.36 -15.41
N MET A 171 -8.85 -15.95 -14.73
CA MET A 171 -8.72 -17.25 -14.07
C MET A 171 -8.45 -18.38 -15.05
N GLU A 172 -9.14 -18.40 -16.21
CA GLU A 172 -8.86 -19.34 -17.29
C GLU A 172 -7.39 -19.27 -17.74
N VAL A 173 -6.90 -18.07 -18.04
CA VAL A 173 -5.50 -17.88 -18.47
C VAL A 173 -4.54 -18.32 -17.37
N LEU A 174 -4.81 -17.94 -16.12
CA LEU A 174 -3.97 -18.31 -14.99
C LEU A 174 -3.92 -19.83 -14.81
N ALA A 175 -5.05 -20.52 -14.91
CA ALA A 175 -5.12 -21.97 -14.83
C ALA A 175 -4.34 -22.64 -15.97
N ILE A 176 -4.51 -22.20 -17.22
CA ILE A 176 -3.76 -22.75 -18.37
C ILE A 176 -2.25 -22.69 -18.12
N VAL A 177 -1.76 -21.56 -17.61
CA VAL A 177 -0.34 -21.40 -17.28
C VAL A 177 0.05 -22.26 -16.07
N ALA A 178 -0.73 -22.28 -15.00
CA ALA A 178 -0.41 -23.05 -13.80
C ALA A 178 -0.24 -24.56 -14.06
N TYR A 179 -1.13 -25.16 -14.86
CA TYR A 179 -1.09 -26.59 -15.17
C TYR A 179 -0.05 -26.99 -16.21
N ASN A 180 0.38 -26.07 -17.08
CA ASN A 180 1.21 -26.41 -18.24
C ASN A 180 2.51 -25.60 -18.31
N GLN A 181 2.87 -24.86 -17.27
CA GLN A 181 4.07 -24.03 -17.31
C GLN A 181 5.34 -24.85 -17.57
N PRO A 182 6.33 -24.27 -18.28
CA PRO A 182 6.37 -22.92 -18.85
C PRO A 182 5.55 -22.77 -20.16
N GLN A 183 4.72 -21.72 -20.27
CA GLN A 183 3.86 -21.49 -21.45
C GLN A 183 4.19 -20.21 -22.21
N THR A 184 4.13 -20.23 -23.55
CA THR A 184 4.23 -19.01 -24.37
C THR A 184 2.87 -18.36 -24.56
N ARG A 185 2.86 -17.06 -24.90
CA ARG A 185 1.62 -16.33 -25.22
C ARG A 185 0.85 -17.03 -26.34
N GLU A 186 1.55 -17.45 -27.40
CA GLU A 186 0.94 -18.11 -28.57
C GLU A 186 0.29 -19.44 -28.19
N SER A 187 0.89 -20.21 -27.28
CA SER A 187 0.31 -21.45 -26.78
C SER A 187 -0.97 -21.20 -25.98
N VAL A 188 -0.96 -20.21 -25.08
CA VAL A 188 -2.14 -19.80 -24.31
C VAL A 188 -3.26 -19.32 -25.23
N ASP A 189 -2.94 -18.51 -26.24
CA ASP A 189 -3.90 -18.00 -27.22
C ASP A 189 -4.53 -19.16 -28.02
N ARG A 190 -3.75 -20.17 -28.38
CA ARG A 190 -4.23 -21.38 -29.08
C ARG A 190 -5.18 -22.21 -28.22
N VAL A 191 -4.88 -22.41 -26.94
CA VAL A 191 -5.77 -23.17 -26.03
C VAL A 191 -7.08 -22.41 -25.80
N ARG A 192 -7.04 -21.07 -25.67
CA ARG A 192 -8.25 -20.26 -25.45
C ARG A 192 -9.03 -19.93 -26.71
N GLY A 193 -8.43 -20.08 -27.89
CA GLY A 193 -9.01 -19.68 -29.17
C GLY A 193 -9.13 -18.16 -29.38
N ARG A 194 -8.52 -17.33 -28.50
CA ARG A 194 -8.55 -15.86 -28.57
C ARG A 194 -7.35 -15.23 -27.86
N SER A 195 -7.05 -13.97 -28.22
CA SER A 195 -5.93 -13.22 -27.66
C SER A 195 -6.02 -13.04 -26.14
N SER A 196 -4.92 -13.35 -25.46
CA SER A 196 -4.76 -13.31 -24.01
C SER A 196 -3.70 -12.29 -23.57
N THR A 197 -3.19 -11.46 -24.49
CA THR A 197 -2.13 -10.47 -24.23
C THR A 197 -2.44 -9.54 -23.06
N GLY A 198 -3.66 -8.99 -23.01
CA GLY A 198 -4.07 -8.10 -21.91
C GLY A 198 -4.13 -8.81 -20.56
N LEU A 199 -4.61 -10.05 -20.55
CA LEU A 199 -4.76 -10.87 -19.35
C LEU A 199 -3.40 -11.33 -18.82
N LEU A 200 -2.49 -11.77 -19.69
CA LEU A 200 -1.12 -12.12 -19.31
C LEU A 200 -0.39 -10.91 -18.72
N ARG A 201 -0.50 -9.74 -19.35
CA ARG A 201 0.09 -8.50 -18.81
C ARG A 201 -0.50 -8.13 -17.46
N GLN A 202 -1.81 -8.29 -17.28
CA GLN A 202 -2.49 -8.05 -16.00
C GLN A 202 -2.00 -9.02 -14.91
N LEU A 203 -1.89 -10.31 -15.22
CA LEU A 203 -1.44 -11.34 -14.27
C LEU A 203 0.03 -11.14 -13.86
N VAL A 204 0.88 -10.72 -14.80
CA VAL A 204 2.28 -10.34 -14.49
C VAL A 204 2.34 -9.09 -13.62
N ARG A 205 1.57 -8.04 -13.92
CA ARG A 205 1.52 -6.83 -13.09
C ARG A 205 1.05 -7.12 -11.66
N ARG A 206 0.23 -8.15 -11.47
CA ARG A 206 -0.23 -8.61 -10.15
C ARG A 206 0.73 -9.59 -9.47
N SER A 207 1.88 -9.84 -10.09
CA SER A 207 2.87 -10.81 -9.62
C SER A 207 2.30 -12.21 -9.41
N LEU A 208 1.24 -12.60 -10.12
CA LEU A 208 0.71 -13.98 -10.11
C LEU A 208 1.41 -14.84 -11.17
N LEU A 209 1.92 -14.20 -12.22
CA LEU A 209 2.79 -14.79 -13.22
C LEU A 209 4.09 -13.99 -13.32
N ARG A 210 5.16 -14.64 -13.74
CA ARG A 210 6.44 -14.03 -14.12
C ARG A 210 6.76 -14.39 -15.56
N MET A 211 7.54 -13.52 -16.21
CA MET A 211 8.06 -13.78 -17.55
C MET A 211 9.46 -14.37 -17.42
N ASP A 212 9.61 -15.63 -17.81
CA ASP A 212 10.89 -16.31 -17.91
C ASP A 212 11.44 -16.19 -19.33
N ARG A 213 12.71 -15.85 -19.44
CA ARG A 213 13.47 -15.76 -20.70
C ARG A 213 14.64 -16.76 -20.75
N SER A 214 14.71 -17.66 -19.76
CA SER A 214 15.81 -18.60 -19.55
C SER A 214 15.64 -19.94 -20.29
N SER A 215 14.65 -20.08 -21.17
CA SER A 215 14.48 -21.29 -21.98
C SER A 215 15.43 -21.31 -23.19
N GLU A 216 15.60 -22.49 -23.81
CA GLU A 216 16.43 -22.78 -25.00
C GLU A 216 16.25 -21.81 -26.20
N SER A 217 15.28 -20.90 -26.17
CA SER A 217 15.05 -19.86 -27.17
C SER A 217 14.85 -18.48 -26.52
N PRO A 218 15.92 -17.71 -26.29
CA PRO A 218 15.89 -16.43 -25.56
C PRO A 218 15.08 -15.30 -26.23
N ARG A 219 14.48 -15.57 -27.40
CA ARG A 219 13.67 -14.60 -28.15
C ARG A 219 12.19 -14.59 -27.78
N ILE A 220 11.65 -15.68 -27.23
CA ILE A 220 10.21 -15.80 -26.95
C ILE A 220 9.99 -15.85 -25.44
N PRO A 221 9.18 -14.93 -24.86
CA PRO A 221 8.90 -14.94 -23.45
C PRO A 221 8.00 -16.12 -23.05
N HIS A 222 8.41 -16.86 -22.02
CA HIS A 222 7.59 -17.86 -21.35
C HIS A 222 6.98 -17.29 -20.08
N TYR A 223 5.82 -17.80 -19.69
CA TYR A 223 5.11 -17.41 -18.47
C TYR A 223 5.09 -18.59 -17.51
N CYS A 224 5.40 -18.30 -16.25
CA CYS A 224 5.36 -19.23 -15.11
C CYS A 224 4.62 -18.55 -13.95
N THR A 225 4.03 -19.34 -13.04
CA THR A 225 3.47 -18.85 -11.77
C THR A 225 4.58 -18.35 -10.84
N THR A 226 4.22 -17.70 -9.75
CA THR A 226 5.15 -17.12 -8.77
C THR A 226 4.85 -17.64 -7.37
N ASP A 227 5.68 -17.33 -6.39
CA ASP A 227 5.42 -17.69 -4.99
C ASP A 227 4.15 -17.01 -4.46
N ARG A 228 3.86 -15.79 -4.94
CA ARG A 228 2.60 -15.11 -4.64
C ARG A 228 1.37 -15.88 -5.14
N PHE A 229 1.47 -16.61 -6.26
CA PHE A 229 0.38 -17.49 -6.68
C PHE A 229 0.13 -18.57 -5.63
N LEU A 230 1.18 -19.27 -5.16
CA LEU A 230 1.04 -20.30 -4.13
C LEU A 230 0.41 -19.75 -2.85
N GLN A 231 0.87 -18.57 -2.39
CA GLN A 231 0.31 -17.89 -1.21
C GLN A 231 -1.17 -17.55 -1.37
N VAL A 232 -1.57 -16.99 -2.53
CA VAL A 232 -2.97 -16.59 -2.78
C VAL A 232 -3.90 -17.80 -2.88
N PHE A 233 -3.41 -18.93 -3.36
CA PHE A 233 -4.18 -20.17 -3.50
C PHE A 233 -4.01 -21.15 -2.33
N GLY A 234 -3.21 -20.80 -1.32
CA GLY A 234 -2.97 -21.64 -0.14
C GLY A 234 -2.27 -22.96 -0.46
N LEU A 235 -1.40 -22.97 -1.46
CA LEU A 235 -0.66 -24.15 -1.93
C LEU A 235 0.76 -24.14 -1.36
N SER A 236 1.30 -25.31 -1.01
CA SER A 236 2.70 -25.44 -0.61
C SER A 236 3.59 -25.53 -1.84
N ASP A 237 3.13 -26.27 -2.85
CA ASP A 237 3.79 -26.38 -4.14
C ASP A 237 2.78 -26.55 -5.30
N LEU A 238 3.29 -26.66 -6.52
CA LEU A 238 2.46 -26.75 -7.73
C LEU A 238 1.82 -28.12 -7.94
N GLY A 239 2.33 -29.16 -7.28
CA GLY A 239 1.75 -30.49 -7.25
C GLY A 239 0.47 -30.58 -6.41
N ASP A 240 0.23 -29.62 -5.53
CA ASP A 240 -1.03 -29.48 -4.77
C ASP A 240 -2.21 -29.01 -5.64
N LEU A 241 -1.97 -28.69 -6.91
CA LEU A 241 -3.04 -28.33 -7.84
C LEU A 241 -3.93 -29.55 -8.10
N PRO A 242 -5.27 -29.39 -8.07
CA PRO A 242 -6.20 -30.49 -8.30
C PRO A 242 -5.95 -31.12 -9.67
N GLN A 243 -5.80 -32.44 -9.73
CA GLN A 243 -5.49 -33.09 -10.99
C GLN A 243 -6.75 -33.16 -11.87
N SER A 244 -6.57 -33.23 -13.18
CA SER A 244 -7.69 -33.33 -14.12
C SER A 244 -8.60 -34.53 -13.85
N GLU A 245 -8.10 -35.58 -13.20
CA GLU A 245 -8.87 -36.78 -12.82
C GLU A 245 -9.87 -36.52 -11.68
N ASP A 246 -9.65 -35.47 -10.86
CA ASP A 246 -10.51 -35.11 -9.74
C ASP A 246 -11.73 -34.25 -10.16
N LEU A 247 -11.79 -33.80 -11.42
CA LEU A 247 -12.82 -32.87 -11.91
C LEU A 247 -14.02 -33.57 -12.57
N ASP A 248 -13.97 -34.89 -12.76
CA ASP A 248 -15.04 -35.69 -13.38
C ASP A 248 -16.08 -36.22 -12.36
N GLY A 249 -15.98 -35.83 -11.09
CA GLY A 249 -16.77 -36.41 -10.00
C GLY A 249 -17.41 -35.40 -9.05
N THR A 250 -18.31 -34.54 -9.52
CA THR A 250 -19.44 -33.98 -8.74
C THR A 250 -20.54 -33.48 -9.67
#